data_AF-A0A953IY58-F1
#
_entry.id   AF-A0A953IY58-F1
#
_cell.length_a   1.000
_cell.length_b   1.000
_cell.length_c   1.000
_cell.angle_alpha   90.00
_cell.angle_beta   90.00
_cell.angle_gamma   90.00
#
_symmetry.space_group_name_H-M   'P 1'
#
loop_
_entity.id
_entity.type
_entity.pdbx_description
1 polymer ?
#
loop_
_entity_poly.entity_id
_entity_poly.type
_entity_poly.pdbx_seq_one_letter_code
_entity_poly.pdbx_strand_id
1 'polypeptide(L)'
;EPSTVSPQPNLIFPKDTDDRATLDRLAELGFRNPPEISAIIRSWLTGRYPALRGEFARGQLTDFIPHLLDQFSKSEHREFAFITFDRFLSQLHSGGGGRLFSLLRQNPSLLTLVGLILGNAPRLADILAQHPQVMDALVDPAFFAATPDAEHLGVALSRSLTQASSYEDFLDRLRLFGQEQMFLVGARILSGALSAELAGKAYARLADVIIASLHHAVEERFAQTHGRVKGQKTALLAMGKLGGEEMTATSDLDLILVYDFDEKHPESNGARSLYGGQYFARLTQRLISALTARTSYGALYQVDMRLRPSGRSGPVATQIDAFRDYQQSEAWTWEHMALTRARVVSATPGFGADVEAVIRDVLCRPRDRDAIAADAVEMRRAIAQEKREDDHWDLKYAAGGLVDVEFIAQYLQLVNAADNPEILDSSTARALEKAARVGMLTVEDSEILRPATQLFHDLSQILRLCLPGKFDAEKAGPGLLALLARAGDTPDFARLDAHLSETQKRVRKSFLKILDAQPQS
;
A
#
# COMPACT_ATOMS: atom_id res chain seq x y z
N GLU A 1 -25.17 -6.02 -35.09
CA GLU A 1 -26.59 -5.64 -35.00
C GLU A 1 -26.73 -4.62 -33.88
N PRO A 2 -27.47 -3.52 -34.06
CA PRO A 2 -27.67 -2.57 -32.98
C PRO A 2 -28.61 -3.19 -31.96
N SER A 3 -28.08 -3.49 -30.78
CA SER A 3 -28.83 -3.95 -29.62
C SER A 3 -29.85 -2.89 -29.21
N THR A 4 -31.12 -3.27 -29.29
CA THR A 4 -32.27 -2.49 -28.84
C THR A 4 -32.17 -2.24 -27.33
N VAL A 5 -31.80 -1.01 -26.96
CA VAL A 5 -31.95 -0.50 -25.59
C VAL A 5 -33.45 -0.48 -25.29
N SER A 6 -33.89 -1.34 -24.38
CA SER A 6 -35.26 -1.29 -23.86
C SER A 6 -35.49 0.09 -23.22
N PRO A 7 -36.65 0.74 -23.43
CA PRO A 7 -36.93 2.04 -22.82
C PRO A 7 -37.02 1.85 -21.30
N GLN A 8 -36.03 2.36 -20.56
CA GLN A 8 -36.09 2.35 -19.10
C GLN A 8 -37.30 3.18 -18.65
N PRO A 9 -38.17 2.69 -17.74
CA PRO A 9 -39.22 3.52 -17.18
C PRO A 9 -38.58 4.74 -16.49
N ASN A 10 -39.03 5.94 -16.86
CA ASN A 10 -38.44 7.20 -16.41
C ASN A 10 -38.50 7.31 -14.88
N LEU A 11 -37.33 7.32 -14.23
CA LEU A 11 -37.19 7.76 -12.85
C LEU A 11 -37.52 9.26 -12.79
N ILE A 12 -38.58 9.63 -12.07
CA ILE A 12 -38.99 11.03 -11.90
C ILE A 12 -38.90 11.37 -10.42
N PHE A 13 -38.31 12.53 -10.12
CA PHE A 13 -38.09 13.02 -8.76
C PHE A 13 -38.79 14.38 -8.58
N PRO A 14 -40.13 14.41 -8.40
CA PRO A 14 -40.87 15.66 -8.19
C PRO A 14 -40.37 16.37 -6.94
N LYS A 15 -40.34 17.71 -6.96
CA LYS A 15 -39.72 18.49 -5.87
C LYS A 15 -40.27 18.16 -4.47
N ASP A 16 -41.60 18.12 -4.35
CA ASP A 16 -42.26 18.19 -3.04
C ASP A 16 -42.80 16.85 -2.54
N THR A 17 -42.90 15.83 -3.40
CA THR A 17 -43.49 14.52 -3.06
C THR A 17 -42.76 13.39 -3.76
N ASP A 18 -42.74 12.21 -3.13
CA ASP A 18 -42.19 11.00 -3.77
C ASP A 18 -43.16 10.46 -4.82
N ASP A 19 -42.60 10.02 -5.95
CA ASP A 19 -43.34 9.29 -6.97
C ASP A 19 -43.31 7.78 -6.68
N ARG A 20 -44.47 7.12 -6.71
CA ARG A 20 -44.58 5.71 -6.34
C ARG A 20 -43.79 4.80 -7.30
N ALA A 21 -43.84 5.06 -8.60
CA ALA A 21 -43.11 4.24 -9.58
C ALA A 21 -41.59 4.40 -9.41
N THR A 22 -41.12 5.60 -9.08
CA THR A 22 -39.71 5.83 -8.72
C THR A 22 -39.30 5.06 -7.47
N LEU A 23 -40.12 5.05 -6.41
CA LEU A 23 -39.82 4.28 -5.18
C LEU A 23 -39.77 2.78 -5.44
N ASP A 24 -40.75 2.25 -6.18
CA ASP A 24 -40.79 0.83 -6.56
C ASP A 24 -39.55 0.47 -7.38
N ARG A 25 -39.13 1.34 -8.31
CA ARG A 25 -37.91 1.12 -9.10
C ARG A 25 -36.63 1.16 -8.27
N LEU A 26 -36.52 2.07 -7.30
CA LEU A 26 -35.39 2.10 -6.37
C LEU A 26 -35.34 0.82 -5.52
N ALA A 27 -36.48 0.26 -5.12
CA ALA A 27 -36.56 -1.03 -4.45
C ALA A 27 -36.11 -2.19 -5.36
N GLU A 28 -36.53 -2.20 -6.64
CA GLU A 28 -36.06 -3.17 -7.64
C GLU A 28 -34.55 -3.08 -7.88
N LEU A 29 -33.99 -1.86 -7.84
CA LEU A 29 -32.55 -1.62 -7.86
C LEU A 29 -31.88 -1.99 -6.53
N GLY A 30 -32.58 -2.62 -5.59
CA GLY A 30 -32.03 -3.21 -4.37
C GLY A 30 -31.76 -2.22 -3.24
N PHE A 31 -32.21 -0.96 -3.33
CA PHE A 31 -32.07 -0.01 -2.22
C PHE A 31 -33.03 -0.37 -1.09
N ARG A 32 -32.51 -0.51 0.13
CA ARG A 32 -33.28 -0.91 1.33
C ARG A 32 -34.27 0.16 1.79
N ASN A 33 -33.94 1.44 1.58
CA ASN A 33 -34.77 2.58 1.96
C ASN A 33 -35.01 3.54 0.78
N PRO A 34 -35.86 3.16 -0.21
CA PRO A 34 -36.15 3.97 -1.38
C PRO A 34 -36.57 5.43 -1.08
N PRO A 35 -37.41 5.71 -0.06
CA PRO A 35 -37.80 7.09 0.28
C PRO A 35 -36.62 7.97 0.66
N GLU A 36 -35.66 7.45 1.42
CA GLU A 36 -34.45 8.20 1.82
C GLU A 36 -33.57 8.52 0.61
N ILE A 37 -33.35 7.54 -0.28
CA ILE A 37 -32.61 7.73 -1.53
C ILE A 37 -33.31 8.77 -2.41
N SER A 38 -34.62 8.66 -2.59
CA SER A 38 -35.43 9.65 -3.33
C SER A 38 -35.29 11.05 -2.74
N ALA A 39 -35.40 11.20 -1.42
CA ALA A 39 -35.28 12.48 -0.74
C ALA A 39 -33.91 13.14 -0.95
N ILE A 40 -32.82 12.35 -0.89
CA ILE A 40 -31.47 12.84 -1.15
C ILE A 40 -31.34 13.31 -2.61
N ILE A 41 -31.80 12.52 -3.59
CA ILE A 41 -31.78 12.90 -5.00
C ILE A 41 -32.58 14.18 -5.25
N ARG A 42 -33.78 14.29 -4.69
CA ARG A 42 -34.60 15.52 -4.76
C ARG A 42 -33.86 16.72 -4.16
N SER A 43 -33.10 16.52 -3.08
CA SER A 43 -32.27 17.57 -2.50
C SER A 43 -31.14 18.03 -3.45
N TRP A 44 -30.56 17.11 -4.22
CA TRP A 44 -29.58 17.47 -5.24
C TRP A 44 -30.21 18.26 -6.38
N LEU A 45 -31.36 17.80 -6.88
CA LEU A 45 -32.11 18.43 -7.96
C LEU A 45 -32.73 19.78 -7.57
N THR A 46 -32.82 20.10 -6.28
CA THR A 46 -33.20 21.43 -5.78
C THR A 46 -32.00 22.34 -5.52
N GLY A 47 -30.77 21.86 -5.74
CA GLY A 47 -29.56 22.66 -5.63
C GLY A 47 -29.04 22.83 -4.20
N ARG A 48 -29.24 21.82 -3.32
CA ARG A 48 -28.76 21.82 -1.92
C ARG A 48 -27.28 22.22 -1.79
N TYR A 49 -26.43 21.67 -2.65
CA TYR A 49 -24.98 21.90 -2.60
C TYR A 49 -24.53 23.03 -3.54
N PRO A 50 -23.46 23.77 -3.19
CA PRO A 50 -22.94 24.84 -4.04
C PRO A 50 -22.69 24.42 -5.50
N ALA A 51 -22.15 23.22 -5.71
CA ALA A 51 -21.91 22.65 -7.03
C ALA A 51 -23.18 22.40 -7.88
N LEU A 52 -24.36 22.38 -7.25
CA LEU A 52 -25.65 22.03 -7.86
C LEU A 52 -26.62 23.24 -7.95
N ARG A 53 -26.18 24.44 -7.56
CA ARG A 53 -27.03 25.64 -7.60
C ARG A 53 -27.36 26.10 -9.03
N GLY A 54 -26.48 25.84 -9.98
CA GLY A 54 -26.65 26.22 -11.40
C GLY A 54 -27.59 25.30 -12.16
N GLU A 55 -28.43 25.86 -13.03
CA GLU A 55 -29.39 25.11 -13.84
C GLU A 55 -28.71 24.09 -14.77
N PHE A 56 -27.60 24.46 -15.41
CA PHE A 56 -26.80 23.54 -16.22
C PHE A 56 -26.35 22.31 -15.42
N ALA A 57 -25.85 22.50 -14.19
CA ALA A 57 -25.40 21.40 -13.35
C ALA A 57 -26.56 20.46 -12.97
N ARG A 58 -27.73 21.02 -12.64
CA ARG A 58 -28.94 20.22 -12.36
C ARG A 58 -29.45 19.46 -13.58
N GLY A 59 -29.41 20.07 -14.76
CA GLY A 59 -29.74 19.40 -16.02
C GLY A 59 -28.83 18.21 -16.29
N GLN A 60 -27.51 18.40 -16.22
CA GLN A 60 -26.55 17.30 -16.37
C GLN A 60 -26.72 16.22 -15.30
N LEU A 61 -27.00 16.60 -14.05
CA LEU A 61 -27.26 15.64 -12.97
C LEU A 61 -28.54 14.82 -13.24
N THR A 62 -29.60 15.43 -13.73
CA THR A 62 -30.87 14.75 -14.06
C THR A 62 -30.64 13.63 -15.06
N ASP A 63 -29.90 13.91 -16.13
CA ASP A 63 -29.54 12.92 -17.14
C ASP A 63 -28.57 11.83 -16.60
N PHE A 64 -27.80 12.17 -15.58
CA PHE A 64 -26.78 11.29 -14.99
C PHE A 64 -27.34 10.31 -13.95
N ILE A 65 -28.39 10.70 -13.21
CA ILE A 65 -28.96 9.90 -12.11
C ILE A 65 -29.29 8.44 -12.50
N PRO A 66 -29.95 8.15 -13.65
CA PRO A 66 -30.25 6.77 -14.02
C PRO A 66 -28.98 5.92 -14.18
N HIS A 67 -27.93 6.48 -14.78
CA HIS A 67 -26.64 5.81 -14.95
C HIS A 67 -25.94 5.58 -13.62
N LEU A 68 -25.98 6.57 -12.72
CA LEU A 68 -25.42 6.47 -11.37
C LEU A 68 -26.10 5.34 -10.57
N LEU A 69 -27.43 5.31 -10.59
CA LEU A 69 -28.22 4.31 -9.85
C LEU A 69 -28.02 2.91 -10.42
N ASP A 70 -27.96 2.76 -11.75
CA ASP A 70 -27.61 1.48 -12.40
C ASP A 70 -26.22 1.00 -11.95
N GLN A 71 -25.22 1.88 -11.89
CA GLN A 71 -23.88 1.52 -11.45
C GLN A 71 -23.82 1.13 -9.98
N PHE A 72 -24.45 1.90 -9.08
CA PHE A 72 -24.52 1.52 -7.67
C PHE A 72 -25.31 0.24 -7.47
N SER A 73 -26.29 -0.05 -8.34
CA SER A 73 -27.03 -1.31 -8.25
C SER A 73 -26.16 -2.56 -8.49
N LYS A 74 -24.94 -2.40 -9.00
CA LYS A 74 -23.99 -3.51 -9.16
C LYS A 74 -23.09 -3.72 -7.94
N SER A 75 -23.11 -2.78 -6.99
CA SER A 75 -22.33 -2.85 -5.75
C SER A 75 -23.13 -3.51 -4.62
N GLU A 76 -22.47 -4.32 -3.80
CA GLU A 76 -23.06 -4.80 -2.54
C GLU A 76 -23.31 -3.69 -1.53
N HIS A 77 -22.35 -2.77 -1.43
CA HIS A 77 -22.44 -1.62 -0.53
C HIS A 77 -23.10 -0.45 -1.23
N ARG A 78 -24.21 -0.70 -1.94
CA ARG A 78 -24.95 0.29 -2.74
C ARG A 78 -25.40 1.52 -1.95
N GLU A 79 -25.97 1.36 -0.76
CA GLU A 79 -26.33 2.49 0.10
C GLU A 79 -25.10 3.28 0.53
N PHE A 80 -24.03 2.59 0.94
CA PHE A 80 -22.79 3.25 1.33
C PHE A 80 -22.17 4.02 0.16
N ALA A 81 -22.15 3.44 -1.05
CA ALA A 81 -21.67 4.09 -2.26
C ALA A 81 -22.48 5.36 -2.56
N PHE A 82 -23.81 5.26 -2.46
CA PHE A 82 -24.72 6.37 -2.68
C PHE A 82 -24.53 7.50 -1.66
N ILE A 83 -24.45 7.17 -0.37
CA ILE A 83 -24.20 8.15 0.70
C ILE A 83 -22.81 8.76 0.60
N THR A 84 -21.80 7.99 0.20
CA THR A 84 -20.45 8.51 -0.03
C THR A 84 -20.41 9.45 -1.23
N PHE A 85 -21.20 9.16 -2.27
CA PHE A 85 -21.40 10.06 -3.39
C PHE A 85 -22.12 11.36 -2.97
N ASP A 86 -23.16 11.29 -2.13
CA ASP A 86 -23.79 12.48 -1.54
C ASP A 86 -22.76 13.37 -0.82
N ARG A 87 -21.90 12.75 0.00
CA ARG A 87 -20.82 13.45 0.70
C ARG A 87 -19.83 14.08 -0.28
N PHE A 88 -19.42 13.35 -1.31
CA PHE A 88 -18.57 13.87 -2.37
C PHE A 88 -19.18 15.11 -3.04
N LEU A 89 -20.46 15.07 -3.40
CA LEU A 89 -21.17 16.21 -3.97
C LEU A 89 -21.21 17.42 -3.02
N SER A 90 -21.30 17.17 -1.70
CA SER A 90 -21.29 18.23 -0.69
C SER A 90 -19.96 19.00 -0.61
N GLN A 91 -18.86 18.35 -0.99
CA GLN A 91 -17.51 18.94 -0.98
C GLN A 91 -17.10 19.56 -2.32
N LEU A 92 -17.89 19.37 -3.39
CA LEU A 92 -17.60 19.98 -4.69
C LEU A 92 -17.80 21.50 -4.65
N HIS A 93 -16.86 22.20 -5.27
CA HIS A 93 -16.88 23.66 -5.35
C HIS A 93 -17.96 24.15 -6.33
N SER A 94 -18.45 25.36 -6.12
CA SER A 94 -19.42 26.02 -7.02
C SER A 94 -18.94 26.02 -8.46
N GLY A 95 -19.77 25.53 -9.38
CA GLY A 95 -19.48 25.50 -10.82
C GLY A 95 -18.75 24.25 -11.35
N GLY A 96 -18.24 23.37 -10.46
CA GLY A 96 -17.56 22.13 -10.87
C GLY A 96 -18.51 20.99 -11.26
N GLY A 97 -19.68 20.90 -10.61
CA GLY A 97 -20.61 19.77 -10.75
C GLY A 97 -21.07 19.50 -12.18
N GLY A 98 -21.52 20.53 -12.91
CA GLY A 98 -22.00 20.35 -14.28
C GLY A 98 -20.95 19.84 -15.26
N ARG A 99 -19.68 20.28 -15.12
CA ARG A 99 -18.58 19.78 -15.95
C ARG A 99 -18.26 18.32 -15.61
N LEU A 100 -18.21 18.00 -14.32
CA LEU A 100 -17.97 16.63 -13.85
C LEU A 100 -19.01 15.65 -14.38
N PHE A 101 -20.31 15.96 -14.25
CA PHE A 101 -21.37 15.06 -14.70
C PHE A 101 -21.37 14.86 -16.22
N SER A 102 -21.16 15.96 -16.96
CA SER A 102 -20.99 15.88 -18.42
C SER A 102 -19.83 14.98 -18.80
N LEU A 103 -18.71 15.07 -18.07
CA LEU A 103 -17.53 14.26 -18.29
C LEU A 103 -17.76 12.78 -17.98
N LEU A 104 -18.33 12.47 -16.81
CA LEU A 104 -18.64 11.08 -16.42
C LEU A 104 -19.60 10.42 -17.41
N ARG A 105 -20.57 11.18 -17.95
CA ARG A 105 -21.49 10.70 -18.98
C ARG A 105 -20.79 10.41 -20.31
N GLN A 106 -19.83 11.26 -20.70
CA GLN A 106 -19.05 11.08 -21.93
C GLN A 106 -18.00 9.96 -21.81
N ASN A 107 -17.65 9.54 -20.58
CA ASN A 107 -16.61 8.55 -20.31
C ASN A 107 -17.14 7.38 -19.45
N PRO A 108 -17.82 6.39 -20.06
CA PRO A 108 -18.42 5.26 -19.33
C PRO A 108 -17.41 4.44 -18.50
N SER A 109 -16.16 4.35 -18.95
CA SER A 109 -15.08 3.67 -18.21
C SER A 109 -14.74 4.39 -16.90
N LEU A 110 -14.68 5.73 -16.92
CA LEU A 110 -14.45 6.54 -15.72
C LEU A 110 -15.64 6.43 -14.75
N LEU A 111 -16.87 6.46 -15.27
CA LEU A 111 -18.05 6.23 -14.44
C LEU A 111 -18.01 4.86 -13.75
N THR A 112 -17.62 3.82 -14.49
CA THR A 112 -17.47 2.47 -13.94
C THR A 112 -16.39 2.45 -12.85
N LEU A 113 -15.25 3.10 -13.06
CA LEU A 113 -14.19 3.21 -12.06
C LEU A 113 -14.65 3.95 -10.79
N VAL A 114 -15.34 5.08 -10.94
CA VAL A 114 -15.91 5.82 -9.80
C VAL A 114 -16.94 4.96 -9.05
N GLY A 115 -17.82 4.25 -9.77
CA GLY A 115 -18.75 3.31 -9.18
C GLY A 115 -18.06 2.17 -8.41
N LEU A 116 -16.96 1.63 -8.97
CA LEU A 116 -16.13 0.62 -8.31
C LEU A 116 -15.48 1.17 -7.04
N ILE A 117 -14.89 2.37 -7.10
CA ILE A 117 -14.27 3.04 -5.95
C ILE A 117 -15.30 3.21 -4.83
N LEU A 118 -16.44 3.84 -5.14
CA LEU A 118 -17.47 4.16 -4.15
C LEU A 118 -18.14 2.89 -3.58
N GLY A 119 -18.27 1.84 -4.38
CA GLY A 119 -18.94 0.61 -4.01
C GLY A 119 -18.08 -0.45 -3.34
N ASN A 120 -16.79 -0.54 -3.70
CA ASN A 120 -15.94 -1.68 -3.34
C ASN A 120 -14.64 -1.26 -2.65
N ALA A 121 -14.29 0.04 -2.60
CA ALA A 121 -13.05 0.50 -1.97
C ALA A 121 -13.32 1.64 -0.98
N PRO A 122 -13.82 1.32 0.24
CA PRO A 122 -14.24 2.33 1.22
C PRO A 122 -13.19 3.40 1.51
N ARG A 123 -11.90 3.03 1.58
CA ARG A 123 -10.81 3.99 1.81
C ARG A 123 -10.63 4.96 0.64
N LEU A 124 -10.69 4.47 -0.59
CA LEU A 124 -10.63 5.34 -1.76
C LEU A 124 -11.87 6.21 -1.87
N ALA A 125 -13.04 5.65 -1.52
CA ALA A 125 -14.31 6.38 -1.48
C ALA A 125 -14.27 7.53 -0.46
N ASP A 126 -13.70 7.30 0.72
CA ASP A 126 -13.50 8.33 1.75
C ASP A 126 -12.53 9.42 1.28
N ILE A 127 -11.39 9.06 0.66
CA ILE A 127 -10.46 10.04 0.09
C ILE A 127 -11.15 10.86 -0.99
N LEU A 128 -11.86 10.20 -1.92
CA LEU A 128 -12.60 10.88 -2.98
C LEU A 128 -13.64 11.85 -2.41
N ALA A 129 -14.39 11.43 -1.39
CA ALA A 129 -15.41 12.26 -0.77
C ALA A 129 -14.84 13.45 0.00
N GLN A 130 -13.66 13.31 0.61
CA GLN A 130 -12.98 14.38 1.36
C GLN A 130 -12.20 15.34 0.44
N HIS A 131 -11.65 14.82 -0.66
CA HIS A 131 -10.79 15.56 -1.59
C HIS A 131 -11.26 15.40 -3.03
N PRO A 132 -12.39 16.02 -3.43
CA PRO A 132 -12.92 15.88 -4.78
C PRO A 132 -11.96 16.26 -5.92
N GLN A 133 -10.91 17.05 -5.63
CA GLN A 133 -9.89 17.44 -6.62
C GLN A 133 -9.13 16.24 -7.20
N VAL A 134 -9.07 15.10 -6.50
CA VAL A 134 -8.44 13.88 -7.03
C VAL A 134 -9.13 13.36 -8.30
N MET A 135 -10.38 13.75 -8.55
CA MET A 135 -11.09 13.43 -9.79
C MET A 135 -10.41 14.02 -11.03
N ASP A 136 -9.82 15.20 -10.93
CA ASP A 136 -9.17 15.86 -12.07
C ASP A 136 -8.03 14.99 -12.61
N ALA A 137 -7.31 14.32 -11.70
CA ALA A 137 -6.22 13.41 -12.05
C ALA A 137 -6.70 12.05 -12.61
N LEU A 138 -7.96 11.64 -12.39
CA LEU A 138 -8.53 10.44 -13.03
C LEU A 138 -8.96 10.68 -14.48
N VAL A 139 -9.22 11.95 -14.81
CA VAL A 139 -9.63 12.38 -16.16
C VAL A 139 -8.43 12.58 -17.07
N ASP A 140 -7.28 12.92 -16.50
CA ASP A 140 -6.05 13.13 -17.24
C ASP A 140 -5.64 11.85 -18.00
N PRO A 141 -5.37 11.91 -19.33
CA PRO A 141 -4.83 10.76 -20.08
C PRO A 141 -3.58 10.14 -19.45
N ALA A 142 -2.75 10.92 -18.75
CA ALA A 142 -1.59 10.45 -18.00
C ALA A 142 -1.94 9.49 -16.85
N PHE A 143 -3.22 9.42 -16.44
CA PHE A 143 -3.69 8.43 -15.49
C PHE A 143 -3.39 7.00 -15.94
N PHE A 144 -3.58 6.71 -17.23
CA PHE A 144 -3.32 5.37 -17.80
C PHE A 144 -1.88 5.18 -18.30
N ALA A 145 -1.02 6.18 -18.13
CA ALA A 145 0.40 6.09 -18.44
C ALA A 145 1.19 5.40 -17.30
N ALA A 146 2.50 5.28 -17.50
CA ALA A 146 3.41 4.76 -16.47
C ALA A 146 3.30 5.58 -15.17
N THR A 147 3.37 4.90 -14.03
CA THR A 147 3.39 5.57 -12.72
C THR A 147 4.59 6.51 -12.62
N PRO A 148 4.43 7.70 -12.00
CA PRO A 148 5.53 8.65 -11.82
C PRO A 148 6.79 7.99 -11.21
N ASP A 149 7.95 8.39 -11.70
CA ASP A 149 9.22 8.03 -11.06
C ASP A 149 9.48 8.90 -9.82
N ALA A 150 10.59 8.62 -9.13
CA ALA A 150 10.93 9.28 -7.87
C ALA A 150 11.23 10.77 -8.06
N GLU A 151 11.80 11.16 -9.22
CA GLU A 151 12.11 12.55 -9.54
C GLU A 151 10.83 13.35 -9.75
N HIS A 152 9.90 12.84 -10.56
CA HIS A 152 8.60 13.48 -10.79
C HIS A 152 7.79 13.63 -9.49
N LEU A 153 7.76 12.58 -8.65
CA LEU A 153 7.13 12.64 -7.33
C LEU A 153 7.82 13.65 -6.42
N GLY A 154 9.15 13.68 -6.40
CA GLY A 154 9.94 14.61 -5.59
C GLY A 154 9.73 16.06 -5.97
N VAL A 155 9.66 16.38 -7.26
CA VAL A 155 9.35 17.72 -7.77
C VAL A 155 7.93 18.13 -7.39
N ALA A 156 6.95 17.25 -7.58
CA ALA A 156 5.55 17.51 -7.24
C ALA A 156 5.36 17.72 -5.72
N LEU A 157 5.98 16.87 -4.90
CA LEU A 157 5.97 17.00 -3.44
C LEU A 157 6.63 18.31 -3.02
N SER A 158 7.84 18.62 -3.53
CA SER A 158 8.55 19.86 -3.20
C SER A 158 7.72 21.10 -3.54
N ARG A 159 7.04 21.12 -4.68
CA ARG A 159 6.13 22.22 -5.06
C ARG A 159 4.97 22.39 -4.08
N SER A 160 4.43 21.29 -3.56
CA SER A 160 3.38 21.34 -2.54
C SER A 160 3.93 21.90 -1.22
N LEU A 161 5.11 21.44 -0.80
CA LEU A 161 5.72 21.79 0.49
C LEU A 161 6.28 23.22 0.54
N THR A 162 6.74 23.81 -0.56
CA THR A 162 7.25 25.20 -0.58
C THR A 162 6.17 26.25 -0.29
N GLN A 163 4.90 25.88 -0.42
CA GLN A 163 3.77 26.74 -0.08
C GLN A 163 3.40 26.68 1.42
N ALA A 164 4.08 25.84 2.21
CA ALA A 164 3.81 25.71 3.63
C ALA A 164 4.23 26.97 4.39
N SER A 165 3.30 27.50 5.17
CA SER A 165 3.49 28.70 6.01
C SER A 165 3.94 28.37 7.44
N SER A 166 3.77 27.11 7.85
CA SER A 166 4.14 26.61 9.18
C SER A 166 4.53 25.12 9.12
N TYR A 167 4.98 24.56 10.25
CA TYR A 167 5.28 23.12 10.32
C TYR A 167 4.03 22.24 10.26
N GLU A 168 2.95 22.71 10.86
CA GLU A 168 1.68 22.02 10.83
C GLU A 168 1.13 22.00 9.41
N ASP A 169 1.19 23.14 8.71
CA ASP A 169 0.83 23.26 7.29
C ASP A 169 1.73 22.38 6.39
N PHE A 170 3.04 22.31 6.70
CA PHE A 170 3.96 21.38 6.03
C PHE A 170 3.53 19.91 6.20
N LEU A 171 3.19 19.50 7.42
CA LEU A 171 2.73 18.15 7.73
C LEU A 171 1.37 17.83 7.08
N ASP A 172 0.48 18.81 6.99
CA ASP A 172 -0.83 18.69 6.31
C ASP A 172 -0.67 18.54 4.80
N ARG A 173 0.14 19.39 4.16
CA ARG A 173 0.41 19.33 2.72
C ARG A 173 1.07 18.02 2.31
N LEU A 174 1.99 17.51 3.13
CA LEU A 174 2.62 16.22 2.92
C LEU A 174 1.60 15.07 2.98
N ARG A 175 0.66 15.11 3.94
CA ARG A 175 -0.42 14.12 4.07
C ARG A 175 -1.37 14.16 2.89
N LEU A 176 -1.80 15.35 2.50
CA LEU A 176 -2.66 15.55 1.34
C LEU A 176 -2.01 14.97 0.09
N PHE A 177 -0.76 15.37 -0.21
CA PHE A 177 -0.03 14.83 -1.34
C PHE A 177 0.08 13.30 -1.30
N GLY A 178 0.47 12.73 -0.16
CA GLY A 178 0.60 11.28 0.00
C GLY A 178 -0.73 10.55 -0.22
N GLN A 179 -1.83 11.08 0.30
CA GLN A 179 -3.17 10.50 0.13
C GLN A 179 -3.67 10.59 -1.31
N GLU A 180 -3.45 11.71 -1.99
CA GLU A 180 -3.75 11.88 -3.42
C GLU A 180 -2.98 10.84 -4.25
N GLN A 181 -1.67 10.70 -4.04
CA GLN A 181 -0.88 9.72 -4.77
C GLN A 181 -1.27 8.27 -4.45
N MET A 182 -1.54 7.94 -3.18
CA MET A 182 -2.06 6.62 -2.80
C MET A 182 -3.42 6.32 -3.46
N PHE A 183 -4.28 7.33 -3.57
CA PHE A 183 -5.55 7.22 -4.27
C PHE A 183 -5.36 6.91 -5.74
N LEU A 184 -4.45 7.62 -6.42
CA LEU A 184 -4.17 7.38 -7.84
C LEU A 184 -3.58 5.99 -8.09
N VAL A 185 -2.69 5.49 -7.24
CA VAL A 185 -2.20 4.11 -7.33
C VAL A 185 -3.36 3.13 -7.14
N GLY A 186 -4.20 3.31 -6.12
CA GLY A 186 -5.36 2.45 -5.87
C GLY A 186 -6.36 2.44 -7.02
N ALA A 187 -6.68 3.61 -7.58
CA ALA A 187 -7.58 3.73 -8.71
C ALA A 187 -7.03 3.02 -9.97
N ARG A 188 -5.71 3.06 -10.20
CA ARG A 188 -5.07 2.32 -11.30
C ARG A 188 -5.12 0.80 -11.12
N ILE A 189 -5.03 0.32 -9.88
CA ILE A 189 -5.22 -1.11 -9.56
C ILE A 189 -6.67 -1.52 -9.90
N LEU A 190 -7.66 -0.74 -9.45
CA LEU A 190 -9.07 -1.04 -9.70
C LEU A 190 -9.47 -0.97 -11.18
N SER A 191 -8.85 -0.06 -11.95
CA SER A 191 -9.07 0.02 -13.39
C SER A 191 -8.37 -1.09 -14.18
N GLY A 192 -7.44 -1.83 -13.56
CA GLY A 192 -6.59 -2.81 -14.23
C GLY A 192 -5.43 -2.18 -15.01
N ALA A 193 -5.17 -0.88 -14.85
CA ALA A 193 -4.07 -0.19 -15.50
C ALA A 193 -2.69 -0.48 -14.86
N LEU A 194 -2.68 -1.08 -13.66
CA LEU A 194 -1.46 -1.38 -12.91
C LEU A 194 -1.51 -2.79 -12.33
N SER A 195 -0.49 -3.61 -12.62
CA SER A 195 -0.30 -4.93 -12.00
C SER A 195 0.15 -4.79 -10.54
N ALA A 196 0.04 -5.84 -9.72
CA ALA A 196 0.43 -5.72 -8.32
C ALA A 196 1.92 -5.51 -8.09
N GLU A 197 2.78 -6.07 -8.95
CA GLU A 197 4.23 -5.84 -8.84
C GLU A 197 4.54 -4.34 -9.02
N LEU A 198 3.94 -3.72 -10.03
CA LEU A 198 4.11 -2.29 -10.28
C LEU A 198 3.41 -1.44 -9.20
N ALA A 199 2.27 -1.90 -8.67
CA ALA A 199 1.60 -1.24 -7.56
C ALA A 199 2.43 -1.23 -6.28
N GLY A 200 3.06 -2.36 -5.93
CA GLY A 200 3.96 -2.46 -4.78
C GLY A 200 5.13 -1.49 -4.88
N LYS A 201 5.77 -1.44 -6.06
CA LYS A 201 6.84 -0.48 -6.36
C LYS A 201 6.35 0.96 -6.33
N ALA A 202 5.14 1.25 -6.82
CA ALA A 202 4.59 2.60 -6.80
C ALA A 202 4.30 3.09 -5.38
N TYR A 203 3.72 2.24 -4.52
CA TYR A 203 3.53 2.56 -3.09
C TYR A 203 4.88 2.73 -2.37
N ALA A 204 5.84 1.82 -2.59
CA ALA A 204 7.16 1.91 -1.98
C ALA A 204 7.91 3.18 -2.42
N ARG A 205 7.89 3.52 -3.71
CA ARG A 205 8.50 4.74 -4.23
C ARG A 205 7.88 6.01 -3.64
N LEU A 206 6.55 6.04 -3.50
CA LEU A 206 5.86 7.14 -2.85
C LEU A 206 6.32 7.28 -1.38
N ALA A 207 6.39 6.16 -0.65
CA ALA A 207 6.89 6.14 0.71
C ALA A 207 8.35 6.61 0.80
N ASP A 208 9.23 6.15 -0.09
CA ASP A 208 10.64 6.56 -0.15
C ASP A 208 10.79 8.08 -0.32
N VAL A 209 10.07 8.67 -1.28
CA VAL A 209 10.11 10.12 -1.55
C VAL A 209 9.62 10.93 -0.34
N ILE A 210 8.56 10.47 0.32
CA ILE A 210 8.01 11.08 1.52
C ILE A 210 8.99 10.95 2.70
N ILE A 211 9.55 9.75 2.92
CA ILE A 211 10.52 9.48 3.98
C ILE A 211 11.76 10.35 3.79
N ALA A 212 12.32 10.42 2.59
CA ALA A 212 13.50 11.23 2.31
C ALA A 212 13.24 12.72 2.55
N SER A 213 12.08 13.23 2.12
CA SER A 213 11.69 14.63 2.34
C SER A 213 11.48 14.94 3.83
N LEU A 214 10.83 14.03 4.57
CA LEU A 214 10.62 14.18 6.01
C LEU A 214 11.91 14.05 6.81
N HIS A 215 12.78 13.12 6.45
CA HIS A 215 14.06 12.92 7.11
C HIS A 215 14.88 14.20 7.06
N HIS A 216 15.03 14.79 5.86
CA HIS A 216 15.72 16.07 5.69
C HIS A 216 15.05 17.21 6.46
N ALA A 217 13.74 17.40 6.31
CA ALA A 217 13.03 18.50 6.97
C ALA A 217 13.04 18.42 8.50
N VAL A 218 12.94 17.20 9.04
CA VAL A 218 13.01 16.95 10.49
C VAL A 218 14.44 17.20 10.99
N GLU A 219 15.47 16.76 10.28
CA GLU A 219 16.87 17.04 10.62
C GLU A 219 17.18 18.54 10.66
N GLU A 220 16.83 19.29 9.61
CA GLU A 220 17.06 20.74 9.56
C GLU A 220 16.38 21.46 10.73
N ARG A 221 15.12 21.12 11.00
CA ARG A 221 14.37 21.71 12.11
C ARG A 221 14.96 21.32 13.46
N PHE A 222 15.37 20.08 13.62
CA PHE A 222 15.98 19.60 14.86
C PHE A 222 17.29 20.34 15.14
N ALA A 223 18.08 20.59 14.08
CA ALA A 223 19.32 21.34 14.14
C ALA A 223 19.13 22.81 14.53
N GLN A 224 17.99 23.44 14.22
CA GLN A 224 17.70 24.82 14.68
C GLN A 224 17.67 24.96 16.20
N THR A 225 17.29 23.89 16.92
CA THR A 225 17.20 23.91 18.40
C THR A 225 18.44 23.30 19.05
N HIS A 226 18.89 22.16 18.53
CA HIS A 226 19.92 21.33 19.14
C HIS A 226 21.29 21.48 18.48
N GLY A 227 21.38 22.17 17.35
CA GLY A 227 22.59 22.19 16.52
C GLY A 227 22.83 20.84 15.85
N ARG A 228 24.06 20.60 15.43
CA ARG A 228 24.50 19.35 14.82
C ARG A 228 25.62 18.73 15.63
N VAL A 229 25.67 17.40 15.66
CA VAL A 229 26.82 16.66 16.20
C VAL A 229 27.91 16.66 15.13
N LYS A 230 29.17 16.80 15.54
CA LYS A 230 30.29 16.83 14.59
C LYS A 230 30.36 15.49 13.84
N GLY A 231 30.47 15.57 12.51
CA GLY A 231 30.53 14.37 11.66
C GLY A 231 29.24 13.55 11.64
N GLN A 232 28.09 14.11 12.05
CA GLN A 232 26.83 13.37 12.05
C GLN A 232 26.51 12.77 10.67
N LYS A 233 26.11 11.51 10.67
CA LYS A 233 25.57 10.77 9.53
C LYS A 233 24.32 10.02 9.97
N THR A 234 23.37 9.89 9.07
CA THR A 234 22.09 9.19 9.30
C THR A 234 21.70 8.41 8.07
N ALA A 235 21.13 7.23 8.27
CA ALA A 235 20.53 6.41 7.23
C ALA A 235 19.25 5.77 7.77
N LEU A 236 18.20 5.80 6.96
CA LEU A 236 16.96 5.08 7.18
C LEU A 236 16.95 3.83 6.32
N LEU A 237 16.82 2.69 6.98
CA LEU A 237 16.60 1.40 6.35
C LEU A 237 15.11 1.12 6.33
N ALA A 238 14.61 0.79 5.14
CA ALA A 238 13.34 0.13 4.97
C ALA A 238 13.50 -1.38 5.10
N MET A 239 12.59 -2.00 5.83
CA MET A 239 12.50 -3.44 6.03
C MET A 239 11.17 -3.97 5.47
N GLY A 240 10.93 -5.28 5.57
CA GLY A 240 9.62 -5.88 5.31
C GLY A 240 9.08 -5.57 3.91
N LYS A 241 7.80 -5.17 3.83
CA LYS A 241 7.14 -4.89 2.54
C LYS A 241 7.66 -3.63 1.85
N LEU A 242 8.09 -2.60 2.60
CA LEU A 242 8.72 -1.41 2.03
C LEU A 242 10.09 -1.71 1.44
N GLY A 243 10.92 -2.46 2.18
CA GLY A 243 12.28 -2.81 1.76
C GLY A 243 12.31 -3.66 0.50
N GLY A 244 11.39 -4.62 0.39
CA GLY A 244 11.22 -5.44 -0.82
C GLY A 244 10.36 -4.84 -1.93
N GLU A 245 9.91 -3.59 -1.80
CA GLU A 245 9.05 -2.90 -2.78
C GLU A 245 7.72 -3.61 -3.09
N GLU A 246 7.15 -4.26 -2.08
CA GLU A 246 5.95 -5.12 -2.15
C GLU A 246 4.81 -4.55 -1.29
N MET A 247 4.75 -3.23 -1.17
CA MET A 247 3.75 -2.55 -0.34
C MET A 247 2.33 -2.71 -0.88
N THR A 248 1.37 -2.73 0.03
CA THR A 248 -0.06 -2.58 -0.30
C THR A 248 -0.55 -1.23 0.23
N ALA A 249 -1.78 -0.85 -0.12
CA ALA A 249 -2.37 0.41 0.32
C ALA A 249 -2.33 0.62 1.85
N THR A 250 -2.37 -0.47 2.63
CA THR A 250 -2.43 -0.47 4.10
C THR A 250 -1.14 -0.98 4.77
N SER A 251 -0.03 -1.04 4.04
CA SER A 251 1.25 -1.45 4.63
C SER A 251 1.80 -0.42 5.62
N ASP A 252 2.30 -0.93 6.75
CA ASP A 252 3.10 -0.16 7.70
C ASP A 252 4.51 0.11 7.12
N LEU A 253 5.20 1.11 7.65
CA LEU A 253 6.60 1.38 7.34
C LEU A 253 7.49 0.72 8.39
N ASP A 254 8.08 -0.43 8.04
CA ASP A 254 9.10 -1.06 8.87
C ASP A 254 10.44 -0.33 8.69
N LEU A 255 10.89 0.42 9.71
CA LEU A 255 12.06 1.29 9.62
C LEU A 255 13.12 1.01 10.69
N ILE A 256 14.38 1.24 10.34
CA ILE A 256 15.51 1.30 11.28
C ILE A 256 16.31 2.57 10.98
N LEU A 257 16.60 3.38 12.00
CA LEU A 257 17.54 4.49 11.87
C LEU A 257 18.93 4.05 12.33
N VAL A 258 19.89 4.11 11.41
CA VAL A 258 21.32 3.92 11.66
C VAL A 258 22.00 5.28 11.63
N TYR A 259 22.94 5.52 12.53
CA TYR A 259 23.67 6.78 12.59
C TYR A 259 25.17 6.57 12.83
N ASP A 260 25.94 7.63 12.63
CA ASP A 260 27.35 7.70 13.00
C ASP A 260 27.73 9.15 13.33
N PHE A 261 28.78 9.36 14.13
CA PHE A 261 29.28 10.71 14.49
C PHE A 261 30.72 10.66 15.03
N ASP A 262 31.37 11.82 15.15
CA ASP A 262 32.72 11.92 15.76
C ASP A 262 32.65 11.71 17.28
N GLU A 263 33.01 10.50 17.74
CA GLU A 263 32.98 10.13 19.17
C GLU A 263 33.87 11.00 20.06
N LYS A 264 34.92 11.64 19.49
CA LYS A 264 35.77 12.57 20.25
C LYS A 264 35.06 13.90 20.53
N HIS A 265 34.00 14.21 19.79
CA HIS A 265 33.21 15.43 19.91
C HIS A 265 31.71 15.10 19.90
N PRO A 266 31.22 14.37 20.92
CA PRO A 266 29.90 13.76 20.91
C PRO A 266 28.74 14.74 21.16
N GLU A 267 29.03 16.00 21.48
CA GLU A 267 28.02 17.00 21.79
C GLU A 267 27.56 17.77 20.56
N SER A 268 26.26 18.05 20.49
CA SER A 268 25.69 18.90 19.45
C SER A 268 25.91 20.38 19.76
N ASN A 269 26.18 21.19 18.72
CA ASN A 269 26.64 22.58 18.87
C ASN A 269 25.53 23.64 19.02
N GLY A 270 24.30 23.26 19.38
CA GLY A 270 23.18 24.20 19.48
C GLY A 270 22.87 24.69 20.88
N ALA A 271 21.89 25.61 20.98
CA ALA A 271 21.49 26.24 22.25
C ALA A 271 21.01 25.24 23.31
N ARG A 272 20.45 24.10 22.88
CA ARG A 272 20.11 22.96 23.74
C ARG A 272 20.94 21.75 23.33
N SER A 273 22.22 21.76 23.68
CA SER A 273 23.15 20.65 23.37
C SER A 273 22.61 19.29 23.86
N LEU A 274 22.84 18.26 23.06
CA LEU A 274 22.55 16.86 23.36
C LEU A 274 23.80 16.01 23.07
N TYR A 275 23.97 14.95 23.85
CA TYR A 275 25.01 13.95 23.61
C TYR A 275 24.60 13.01 22.46
N GLY A 276 25.57 12.55 21.66
CA GLY A 276 25.37 11.82 20.39
C GLY A 276 24.22 10.82 20.38
N GLY A 277 24.29 9.73 21.14
CA GLY A 277 23.21 8.73 21.17
C GLY A 277 21.84 9.29 21.57
N GLN A 278 21.80 10.28 22.48
CA GLN A 278 20.56 10.96 22.87
C GLN A 278 20.02 11.87 21.74
N TYR A 279 20.92 12.52 20.99
CA TYR A 279 20.57 13.35 19.83
C TYR A 279 19.82 12.51 18.78
N PHE A 280 20.40 11.38 18.36
CA PHE A 280 19.80 10.53 17.33
C PHE A 280 18.54 9.80 17.82
N ALA A 281 18.48 9.40 19.10
CA ALA A 281 17.26 8.85 19.67
C ALA A 281 16.09 9.85 19.61
N ARG A 282 16.32 11.11 19.97
CA ARG A 282 15.29 12.17 19.90
C ARG A 282 14.95 12.56 18.47
N LEU A 283 15.93 12.61 17.58
CA LEU A 283 15.71 12.85 16.15
C LEU A 283 14.79 11.77 15.56
N THR A 284 15.06 10.50 15.88
CA THR A 284 14.26 9.36 15.41
C THR A 284 12.83 9.43 15.94
N GLN A 285 12.64 9.76 17.22
CA GLN A 285 11.30 9.98 17.79
C GLN A 285 10.54 11.11 17.09
N ARG A 286 11.22 12.19 16.70
CA ARG A 286 10.62 13.28 15.92
C ARG A 286 10.21 12.83 14.53
N LEU A 287 11.02 12.02 13.86
CA LEU A 287 10.70 11.47 12.55
C LEU A 287 9.47 10.53 12.61
N ILE A 288 9.46 9.60 13.58
CA ILE A 288 8.30 8.72 13.83
C ILE A 288 7.04 9.57 14.08
N SER A 289 7.16 10.62 14.90
CA SER A 289 6.04 11.52 15.17
C SER A 289 5.55 12.24 13.91
N ALA A 290 6.46 12.70 13.04
CA ALA A 290 6.10 13.38 11.80
C ALA A 290 5.32 12.47 10.82
N LEU A 291 5.70 11.18 10.75
CA LEU A 291 5.04 10.17 9.93
C LEU A 291 3.67 9.73 10.47
N THR A 292 3.56 9.60 11.80
CA THR A 292 2.40 8.98 12.47
C THR A 292 1.38 9.96 13.04
N ALA A 293 1.74 11.23 13.23
CA ALA A 293 0.84 12.22 13.83
C ALA A 293 -0.48 12.31 13.04
N ARG A 294 -1.59 12.38 13.78
CA ARG A 294 -2.91 12.62 13.18
C ARG A 294 -3.11 14.11 13.04
N THR A 295 -3.33 14.58 11.82
CA THR A 295 -3.75 15.95 11.56
C THR A 295 -5.21 16.00 11.13
N SER A 296 -5.67 17.16 10.63
CA SER A 296 -6.99 17.30 10.02
C SER A 296 -7.22 16.33 8.85
N TYR A 297 -6.13 15.90 8.19
CA TYR A 297 -6.12 14.91 7.11
C TYR A 297 -5.86 13.47 7.61
N GLY A 298 -5.81 13.23 8.93
CA GLY A 298 -5.53 11.91 9.50
C GLY A 298 -4.03 11.57 9.60
N ALA A 299 -3.71 10.29 9.74
CA ALA A 299 -2.33 9.79 9.74
C ALA A 299 -1.95 9.32 8.32
N LEU A 300 -0.69 9.54 7.94
CA LEU A 300 -0.22 9.12 6.61
C LEU A 300 0.21 7.65 6.60
N TYR A 301 1.10 7.29 7.52
CA TYR A 301 1.60 5.93 7.69
C TYR A 301 1.59 5.54 9.17
N GLN A 302 1.50 4.24 9.43
CA GLN A 302 1.99 3.67 10.67
C GLN A 302 3.47 3.34 10.50
N VAL A 303 4.23 3.41 11.59
CA VAL A 303 5.67 3.10 11.59
C VAL A 303 5.92 1.98 12.57
N ASP A 304 6.61 0.94 12.12
CA ASP A 304 7.07 -0.16 12.94
C ASP A 304 8.60 -0.15 13.05
N MET A 305 9.10 -0.05 14.27
CA MET A 305 10.55 -0.05 14.56
C MET A 305 11.00 -1.37 15.20
N ARG A 306 10.17 -2.42 15.20
CA ARG A 306 10.43 -3.68 15.93
C ARG A 306 11.58 -4.50 15.36
N LEU A 307 11.95 -4.30 14.10
CA LEU A 307 13.05 -5.02 13.44
C LEU A 307 14.44 -4.43 13.71
N ARG A 308 14.55 -3.36 14.51
CA ARG A 308 15.84 -2.81 14.93
C ARG A 308 16.55 -3.75 15.91
N PRO A 309 17.89 -3.62 16.09
CA PRO A 309 18.64 -4.41 17.07
C PRO A 309 17.98 -4.45 18.46
N SER A 310 17.88 -5.64 19.05
CA SER A 310 17.21 -5.90 20.34
C SER A 310 15.71 -5.53 20.38
N GLY A 311 15.08 -5.33 19.22
CA GLY A 311 13.65 -5.07 19.06
C GLY A 311 13.14 -3.94 19.95
N ARG A 312 12.05 -4.18 20.70
CA ARG A 312 11.46 -3.16 21.61
C ARG A 312 12.37 -2.76 22.77
N SER A 313 13.28 -3.65 23.18
CA SER A 313 14.19 -3.44 24.31
C SER A 313 15.44 -2.65 23.91
N GLY A 314 15.75 -2.60 22.62
CA GLY A 314 16.88 -1.85 22.08
C GLY A 314 16.63 -0.36 21.90
N PRO A 315 17.71 0.43 21.70
CA PRO A 315 17.60 1.85 21.42
C PRO A 315 16.79 2.09 20.13
N VAL A 316 16.08 3.22 20.06
CA VAL A 316 15.23 3.54 18.89
C VAL A 316 16.03 3.84 17.62
N ALA A 317 17.32 4.12 17.79
CA ALA A 317 18.32 4.34 16.75
C ALA A 317 19.62 3.64 17.14
N THR A 318 20.38 3.14 16.17
CA THR A 318 21.62 2.40 16.42
C THR A 318 22.79 3.04 15.72
N GLN A 319 23.96 3.08 16.38
CA GLN A 319 25.20 3.46 15.71
C GLN A 319 25.61 2.36 14.71
N ILE A 320 26.28 2.71 13.62
CA ILE A 320 26.66 1.75 12.57
C ILE A 320 27.56 0.62 13.10
N ASP A 321 28.50 0.91 13.99
CA ASP A 321 29.38 -0.11 14.58
C ASP A 321 28.59 -1.05 15.50
N ALA A 322 27.73 -0.51 16.35
CA ALA A 322 26.83 -1.31 17.18
C ALA A 322 25.85 -2.16 16.34
N PHE A 323 25.38 -1.63 15.21
CA PHE A 323 24.56 -2.38 14.27
C PHE A 323 25.34 -3.55 13.65
N ARG A 324 26.58 -3.30 13.21
CA ARG A 324 27.49 -4.33 12.69
C ARG A 324 27.72 -5.43 13.73
N ASP A 325 28.12 -5.05 14.93
CA ASP A 325 28.45 -5.99 16.01
C ASP A 325 27.25 -6.85 16.39
N TYR A 326 26.07 -6.24 16.57
CA TYR A 326 24.82 -6.96 16.85
C TYR A 326 24.50 -7.97 15.74
N GLN A 327 24.55 -7.54 14.48
CA GLN A 327 24.24 -8.42 13.35
C GLN A 327 25.23 -9.59 13.22
N GLN A 328 26.49 -9.40 13.63
CA GLN A 328 27.51 -10.44 13.56
C GLN A 328 27.44 -11.44 14.71
N SER A 329 27.09 -10.98 15.92
CA SER A 329 27.31 -11.74 17.16
C SER A 329 26.05 -12.09 17.94
N GLU A 330 24.95 -11.34 17.81
CA GLU A 330 23.75 -11.49 18.63
C GLU A 330 22.49 -11.83 17.83
N ALA A 331 22.42 -11.39 16.57
CA ALA A 331 21.22 -11.52 15.75
C ALA A 331 20.86 -12.99 15.45
N TRP A 332 19.58 -13.29 15.60
CA TRP A 332 19.02 -14.61 15.30
C TRP A 332 18.89 -14.84 13.78
N THR A 333 18.82 -16.09 13.34
CA THR A 333 18.66 -16.46 11.92
C THR A 333 17.49 -15.73 11.26
N TRP A 334 16.37 -15.58 11.96
CA TRP A 334 15.21 -14.86 11.42
C TRP A 334 15.42 -13.36 11.24
N GLU A 335 16.27 -12.74 12.06
CA GLU A 335 16.65 -11.34 11.88
C GLU A 335 17.48 -11.20 10.60
N HIS A 336 18.38 -12.15 10.31
CA HIS A 336 19.10 -12.20 9.04
C HIS A 336 18.16 -12.47 7.85
N MET A 337 17.14 -13.31 8.01
CA MET A 337 16.11 -13.51 6.99
C MET A 337 15.33 -12.22 6.72
N ALA A 338 14.97 -11.46 7.76
CA ALA A 338 14.35 -10.14 7.59
C ALA A 338 15.33 -9.14 6.94
N LEU A 339 16.62 -9.22 7.28
CA LEU A 339 17.69 -8.35 6.77
C LEU A 339 17.91 -8.50 5.26
N THR A 340 17.59 -9.64 4.64
CA THR A 340 17.67 -9.79 3.17
C THR A 340 16.79 -8.79 2.42
N ARG A 341 15.77 -8.25 3.09
CA ARG A 341 14.84 -7.26 2.54
C ARG A 341 15.23 -5.82 2.86
N ALA A 342 16.33 -5.61 3.59
CA ALA A 342 16.76 -4.27 3.99
C ALA A 342 17.23 -3.44 2.79
N ARG A 343 16.79 -2.17 2.74
CA ARG A 343 17.19 -1.21 1.70
C ARG A 343 17.31 0.19 2.28
N VAL A 344 18.37 0.93 1.95
CA VAL A 344 18.49 2.33 2.34
C VAL A 344 17.49 3.16 1.53
N VAL A 345 16.63 3.91 2.21
CA VAL A 345 15.62 4.79 1.57
C VAL A 345 15.95 6.28 1.70
N SER A 346 16.79 6.64 2.66
CA SER A 346 17.29 8.01 2.82
C SER A 346 18.57 7.97 3.63
N ALA A 347 19.61 8.69 3.21
CA ALA A 347 20.85 8.78 3.97
C ALA A 347 21.61 10.09 3.68
N THR A 348 22.49 10.46 4.60
CA THR A 348 23.52 11.48 4.32
C THR A 348 24.45 11.00 3.20
N PRO A 349 25.01 11.90 2.38
CA PRO A 349 25.89 11.53 1.26
C PRO A 349 26.98 10.53 1.66
N GLY A 350 27.10 9.44 0.90
CA GLY A 350 28.08 8.37 1.13
C GLY A 350 27.67 7.33 2.20
N PHE A 351 27.03 7.75 3.29
CA PHE A 351 26.74 6.86 4.42
C PHE A 351 25.79 5.71 4.12
N GLY A 352 24.87 5.89 3.16
CA GLY A 352 24.01 4.80 2.71
C GLY A 352 24.81 3.60 2.19
N ALA A 353 25.88 3.85 1.43
CA ALA A 353 26.74 2.80 0.90
C ALA A 353 27.53 2.09 2.02
N ASP A 354 27.93 2.82 3.07
CA ASP A 354 28.59 2.23 4.24
C ASP A 354 27.66 1.25 4.96
N VAL A 355 26.39 1.63 5.15
CA VAL A 355 25.38 0.76 5.80
C VAL A 355 25.03 -0.44 4.92
N GLU A 356 24.87 -0.25 3.61
CA GLU A 356 24.64 -1.34 2.65
C GLU A 356 25.81 -2.33 2.60
N ALA A 357 27.04 -1.85 2.75
CA ALA A 357 28.22 -2.71 2.86
C ALA A 357 28.15 -3.57 4.12
N VAL A 358 27.76 -3.00 5.28
CA VAL A 358 27.57 -3.80 6.52
C VAL A 358 26.52 -4.89 6.32
N ILE A 359 25.38 -4.54 5.72
CA ILE A 359 24.31 -5.49 5.44
C ILE A 359 24.81 -6.60 4.51
N ARG A 360 25.52 -6.25 3.43
CA ARG A 360 26.10 -7.22 2.50
C ARG A 360 27.09 -8.14 3.21
N ASP A 361 28.00 -7.60 4.02
CA ASP A 361 28.98 -8.40 4.78
C ASP A 361 28.29 -9.45 5.66
N VAL A 362 27.22 -9.04 6.36
CA VAL A 362 26.42 -9.93 7.22
C VAL A 362 25.75 -11.01 6.36
N LEU A 363 25.11 -10.63 5.26
CA LEU A 363 24.37 -11.57 4.40
C LEU A 363 25.30 -12.53 3.65
N CYS A 364 26.51 -12.12 3.26
CA CYS A 364 27.50 -12.96 2.58
C CYS A 364 28.33 -13.85 3.53
N ARG A 365 28.03 -13.91 4.83
CA ARG A 365 28.75 -14.85 5.73
C ARG A 365 28.43 -16.31 5.35
N PRO A 366 29.42 -17.23 5.40
CA PRO A 366 29.15 -18.66 5.25
C PRO A 366 28.21 -19.17 6.35
N ARG A 367 27.23 -20.00 5.98
CA ARG A 367 26.24 -20.56 6.91
C ARG A 367 26.07 -22.05 6.65
N ASP A 368 25.82 -22.79 7.73
CA ASP A 368 25.39 -24.18 7.63
C ASP A 368 23.97 -24.23 7.05
N ARG A 369 23.81 -24.95 5.93
CA ARG A 369 22.54 -25.00 5.20
C ARG A 369 21.42 -25.63 6.02
N ASP A 370 21.73 -26.73 6.70
CA ASP A 370 20.75 -27.52 7.43
C ASP A 370 20.28 -26.77 8.69
N ALA A 371 21.19 -26.05 9.34
CA ALA A 371 20.85 -25.19 10.48
C ALA A 371 19.87 -24.06 10.09
N ILE A 372 20.14 -23.34 8.99
CA ILE A 372 19.26 -22.26 8.55
C ILE A 372 17.90 -22.80 8.08
N ALA A 373 17.88 -23.97 7.43
CA ALA A 373 16.65 -24.63 7.03
C ALA A 373 15.80 -25.02 8.26
N ALA A 374 16.42 -25.63 9.27
CA ALA A 374 15.76 -26.02 10.51
C ALA A 374 15.16 -24.80 11.24
N ASP A 375 15.94 -23.72 11.39
CA ASP A 375 15.50 -22.47 12.03
C ASP A 375 14.29 -21.85 11.30
N ALA A 376 14.33 -21.82 9.95
CA ALA A 376 13.24 -21.30 9.14
C ALA A 376 11.95 -22.14 9.26
N VAL A 377 12.08 -23.47 9.28
CA VAL A 377 10.94 -24.39 9.49
C VAL A 377 10.36 -24.24 10.89
N GLU A 378 11.20 -24.17 11.92
CA GLU A 378 10.76 -23.96 13.31
C GLU A 378 10.02 -22.64 13.45
N MET A 379 10.57 -21.56 12.91
CA MET A 379 9.90 -20.26 12.89
C MET A 379 8.56 -20.32 12.16
N ARG A 380 8.51 -20.96 10.99
CA ARG A 380 7.27 -21.07 10.23
C ARG A 380 6.21 -21.85 11.00
N ARG A 381 6.61 -22.87 11.75
CA ARG A 381 5.74 -23.64 12.65
C ARG A 381 5.23 -22.78 13.80
N ALA A 382 6.07 -21.96 14.42
CA ALA A 382 5.64 -21.02 15.47
C ALA A 382 4.62 -20.00 14.95
N ILE A 383 4.84 -19.45 13.75
CA ILE A 383 3.88 -18.57 13.08
C ILE A 383 2.55 -19.30 12.83
N ALA A 384 2.58 -20.56 12.38
CA ALA A 384 1.38 -21.37 12.17
C ALA A 384 0.56 -21.54 13.45
N GLN A 385 1.24 -21.77 14.58
CA GLN A 385 0.59 -21.95 15.87
C GLN A 385 -0.09 -20.67 16.37
N GLU A 386 0.52 -19.50 16.12
CA GLU A 386 -0.03 -18.21 16.55
C GLU A 386 -1.13 -17.67 15.61
N LYS A 387 -0.92 -17.77 14.29
CA LYS A 387 -1.79 -17.13 13.28
C LYS A 387 -2.79 -18.07 12.63
N ARG A 388 -2.62 -19.39 12.80
CA ARG A 388 -3.23 -20.47 12.01
C ARG A 388 -2.84 -20.39 10.54
N GLU A 389 -3.13 -21.47 9.80
CA GLU A 389 -2.75 -21.61 8.40
C GLU A 389 -3.81 -22.36 7.56
N ASP A 390 -5.00 -22.56 8.12
CA ASP A 390 -6.13 -23.31 7.57
C ASP A 390 -6.99 -22.47 6.60
N ASP A 391 -6.95 -21.15 6.74
CA ASP A 391 -7.67 -20.20 5.89
C ASP A 391 -6.84 -19.88 4.63
N HIS A 392 -7.19 -20.48 3.49
CA HIS A 392 -6.46 -20.29 2.23
C HIS A 392 -6.57 -18.86 1.68
N TRP A 393 -7.56 -18.07 2.11
CA TRP A 393 -7.69 -16.66 1.77
C TRP A 393 -6.90 -15.73 2.71
N ASP A 394 -6.32 -16.24 3.79
CA ASP A 394 -5.23 -15.57 4.49
C ASP A 394 -3.93 -15.77 3.69
N LEU A 395 -3.85 -15.11 2.53
CA LEU A 395 -2.77 -15.24 1.54
C LEU A 395 -1.36 -15.08 2.14
N LYS A 396 -1.26 -14.41 3.31
CA LYS A 396 -0.02 -14.24 4.04
C LYS A 396 0.36 -15.51 4.82
N TYR A 397 -0.54 -16.01 5.65
CA TYR A 397 -0.24 -17.05 6.66
C TYR A 397 -0.71 -18.45 6.28
N ALA A 398 -1.51 -18.61 5.22
CA ALA A 398 -1.93 -19.91 4.70
C ALA A 398 -0.73 -20.86 4.48
N ALA A 399 -0.97 -22.16 4.61
CA ALA A 399 0.01 -23.16 4.20
C ALA A 399 0.29 -23.02 2.69
N GLY A 400 1.54 -22.75 2.32
CA GLY A 400 1.90 -22.41 0.93
C GLY A 400 1.55 -20.97 0.51
N GLY A 401 1.26 -20.07 1.46
CA GLY A 401 1.04 -18.63 1.22
C GLY A 401 2.35 -17.83 1.09
N LEU A 402 2.24 -16.50 1.15
CA LEU A 402 3.37 -15.57 0.96
C LEU A 402 4.53 -15.82 1.92
N VAL A 403 4.27 -16.13 3.19
CA VAL A 403 5.35 -16.37 4.17
C VAL A 403 6.22 -17.56 3.75
N ASP A 404 5.62 -18.63 3.20
CA ASP A 404 6.39 -19.80 2.73
C ASP A 404 7.30 -19.41 1.55
N VAL A 405 6.78 -18.63 0.60
CA VAL A 405 7.54 -18.12 -0.55
C VAL A 405 8.67 -17.19 -0.11
N GLU A 406 8.39 -16.26 0.80
CA GLU A 406 9.36 -15.34 1.38
C GLU A 406 10.48 -16.11 2.09
N PHE A 407 10.13 -17.13 2.88
CA PHE A 407 11.10 -17.94 3.62
C PHE A 407 12.00 -18.74 2.66
N ILE A 408 11.46 -19.30 1.57
CA ILE A 408 12.27 -19.94 0.52
C ILE A 408 13.27 -18.94 -0.05
N ALA A 409 12.81 -17.75 -0.45
CA ALA A 409 13.69 -16.73 -1.03
C ALA A 409 14.76 -16.23 -0.05
N GLN A 410 14.42 -16.06 1.22
CA GLN A 410 15.34 -15.64 2.28
C GLN A 410 16.37 -16.73 2.58
N TYR A 411 15.93 -17.97 2.75
CA TYR A 411 16.79 -19.13 2.97
C TYR A 411 17.81 -19.28 1.83
N LEU A 412 17.34 -19.29 0.57
CA LEU A 412 18.20 -19.43 -0.59
C LEU A 412 19.25 -18.31 -0.68
N GLN A 413 18.90 -17.09 -0.32
CA GLN A 413 19.87 -16.01 -0.24
C GLN A 413 20.91 -16.26 0.86
N LEU A 414 20.48 -16.56 2.09
CA LEU A 414 21.38 -16.72 3.24
C LEU A 414 22.41 -17.85 3.08
N VAL A 415 22.02 -18.97 2.48
CA VAL A 415 22.89 -20.15 2.34
C VAL A 415 23.78 -20.13 1.09
N ASN A 416 23.58 -19.17 0.18
CA ASN A 416 24.33 -19.09 -1.09
C ASN A 416 25.06 -17.76 -1.30
N ALA A 417 24.72 -16.69 -0.57
CA ALA A 417 25.30 -15.36 -0.79
C ALA A 417 26.80 -15.27 -0.48
N ALA A 418 27.38 -16.22 0.27
CA ALA A 418 28.82 -16.29 0.48
C ALA A 418 29.59 -16.60 -0.82
N ASP A 419 29.05 -17.53 -1.63
CA ASP A 419 29.67 -17.96 -2.89
C ASP A 419 29.14 -17.19 -4.10
N ASN A 420 27.88 -16.72 -4.02
CA ASN A 420 27.16 -16.04 -5.11
C ASN A 420 26.50 -14.75 -4.59
N PRO A 421 27.25 -13.69 -4.24
CA PRO A 421 26.69 -12.46 -3.67
C PRO A 421 25.63 -11.78 -4.53
N GLU A 422 25.64 -12.01 -5.84
CA GLU A 422 24.66 -11.50 -6.79
C GLU A 422 23.24 -12.04 -6.58
N ILE A 423 23.08 -13.13 -5.81
CA ILE A 423 21.77 -13.68 -5.43
C ILE A 423 20.94 -12.70 -4.59
N LEU A 424 21.62 -11.78 -3.88
CA LEU A 424 20.98 -10.85 -2.96
C LEU A 424 20.04 -9.89 -3.70
N ASP A 425 18.77 -9.85 -3.28
CA ASP A 425 17.77 -8.88 -3.71
C ASP A 425 16.69 -8.74 -2.65
N SER A 426 16.26 -7.50 -2.40
CA SER A 426 15.24 -7.25 -1.38
C SER A 426 13.84 -7.70 -1.81
N SER A 427 13.57 -7.81 -3.12
CA SER A 427 12.29 -8.30 -3.63
C SER A 427 12.28 -9.82 -3.68
N THR A 428 11.21 -10.44 -3.15
CA THR A 428 11.04 -11.89 -3.14
C THR A 428 11.04 -12.47 -4.56
N ALA A 429 10.32 -11.83 -5.50
CA ALA A 429 10.24 -12.30 -6.88
C ALA A 429 11.61 -12.27 -7.58
N ARG A 430 12.37 -11.19 -7.40
CA ARG A 430 13.72 -11.05 -7.98
C ARG A 430 14.74 -11.96 -7.31
N ALA A 431 14.63 -12.17 -5.99
CA ALA A 431 15.46 -13.13 -5.27
C ALA A 431 15.26 -14.56 -5.77
N LEU A 432 14.01 -14.99 -6.00
CA LEU A 432 13.70 -16.30 -6.59
C LEU A 432 14.24 -16.42 -8.03
N GLU A 433 14.11 -15.36 -8.83
CA GLU A 433 14.66 -15.34 -10.18
C GLU A 433 16.19 -15.47 -10.18
N LYS A 434 16.88 -14.72 -9.31
CA LYS A 434 18.33 -14.81 -9.16
C LYS A 434 18.75 -16.19 -8.67
N ALA A 435 18.04 -16.76 -7.69
CA ALA A 435 18.30 -18.11 -7.20
C ALA A 435 18.19 -19.17 -8.32
N ALA A 436 17.21 -19.03 -9.22
CA ALA A 436 17.10 -19.90 -10.40
C ALA A 436 18.27 -19.69 -11.38
N ARG A 437 18.68 -18.44 -11.63
CA ARG A 437 19.80 -18.12 -12.53
C ARG A 437 21.13 -18.69 -12.04
N VAL A 438 21.38 -18.70 -10.74
CA VAL A 438 22.59 -19.30 -10.13
C VAL A 438 22.46 -20.81 -9.87
N GLY A 439 21.36 -21.45 -10.32
CA GLY A 439 21.16 -22.89 -10.21
C GLY A 439 20.78 -23.41 -8.82
N MET A 440 20.42 -22.51 -7.89
CA MET A 440 20.03 -22.86 -6.52
C MET A 440 18.54 -23.15 -6.36
N LEU A 441 17.74 -22.80 -7.38
CA LEU A 441 16.33 -23.15 -7.48
C LEU A 441 16.10 -23.95 -8.77
N THR A 442 15.43 -25.10 -8.67
CA THR A 442 15.14 -25.94 -9.84
C THR A 442 14.16 -25.24 -10.79
N VAL A 443 14.17 -25.61 -12.07
CA VAL A 443 13.21 -25.08 -13.05
C VAL A 443 11.77 -25.36 -12.62
N GLU A 444 11.50 -26.58 -12.15
CA GLU A 444 10.18 -26.99 -11.66
C GLU A 444 9.69 -26.10 -10.50
N ASP A 445 10.54 -25.86 -9.50
CA ASP A 445 10.18 -25.02 -8.35
C ASP A 445 10.04 -23.55 -8.76
N SER A 446 10.84 -23.07 -9.72
CA SER A 446 10.73 -21.71 -10.26
C SER A 446 9.40 -21.47 -11.00
N GLU A 447 8.95 -22.46 -11.77
CA GLU A 447 7.65 -22.45 -12.47
C GLU A 447 6.45 -22.53 -11.51
N ILE A 448 6.67 -22.93 -10.26
CA ILE A 448 5.67 -22.89 -9.18
C ILE A 448 5.71 -21.55 -8.46
N LEU A 449 6.88 -21.18 -7.94
CA LEU A 449 7.02 -20.09 -6.96
C LEU A 449 6.84 -18.71 -7.60
N ARG A 450 7.32 -18.49 -8.83
CA ARG A 450 7.21 -17.17 -9.48
C ARG A 450 5.75 -16.80 -9.78
N PRO A 451 4.94 -17.65 -10.45
CA PRO A 451 3.52 -17.36 -10.65
C PRO A 451 2.73 -17.27 -9.34
N ALA A 452 3.06 -18.12 -8.35
CA ALA A 452 2.41 -18.05 -7.03
C ALA A 452 2.67 -16.71 -6.33
N THR A 453 3.93 -16.23 -6.35
CA THR A 453 4.29 -14.92 -5.79
C THR A 453 3.47 -13.80 -6.42
N GLN A 454 3.33 -13.83 -7.74
CA GLN A 454 2.56 -12.84 -8.50
C GLN A 454 1.07 -12.90 -8.11
N LEU A 455 0.46 -14.09 -8.16
CA LEU A 455 -0.94 -14.31 -7.77
C LEU A 455 -1.24 -13.78 -6.37
N PHE A 456 -0.40 -14.13 -5.38
CA PHE A 456 -0.64 -13.72 -4.00
C PHE A 456 -0.52 -12.20 -3.83
N HIS A 457 0.40 -11.54 -4.53
CA HIS A 457 0.50 -10.09 -4.53
C HIS A 457 -0.68 -9.43 -5.25
N ASP A 458 -1.11 -9.95 -6.40
CA ASP A 458 -2.28 -9.47 -7.16
C ASP A 458 -3.55 -9.49 -6.31
N LEU A 459 -3.83 -10.62 -5.68
CA LEU A 459 -4.98 -10.74 -4.79
C LEU A 459 -4.83 -9.87 -3.53
N SER A 460 -3.62 -9.79 -2.95
CA SER A 460 -3.37 -8.94 -1.77
C SER A 460 -3.62 -7.46 -2.04
N GLN A 461 -3.26 -6.95 -3.23
CA GLN A 461 -3.53 -5.55 -3.58
C GLN A 461 -5.03 -5.25 -3.60
N ILE A 462 -5.83 -6.12 -4.23
CA ILE A 462 -7.29 -5.95 -4.28
C ILE A 462 -7.89 -6.04 -2.88
N LEU A 463 -7.56 -7.09 -2.11
CA LEU A 463 -8.12 -7.29 -0.77
C LEU A 463 -7.76 -6.14 0.16
N ARG A 464 -6.51 -5.67 0.17
CA ARG A 464 -6.05 -4.57 1.05
C ARG A 464 -6.58 -3.20 0.66
N LEU A 465 -7.02 -3.04 -0.59
CA LEU A 465 -7.64 -1.83 -1.08
C LEU A 465 -9.16 -1.80 -0.81
N CYS A 466 -9.80 -2.96 -0.94
CA CYS A 466 -11.25 -3.10 -0.86
C CYS A 466 -11.76 -3.39 0.55
N LEU A 467 -10.99 -4.08 1.39
CA LEU A 467 -11.45 -4.55 2.68
C LEU A 467 -10.63 -3.99 3.85
N PRO A 468 -11.29 -3.55 4.94
CA PRO A 468 -10.60 -3.19 6.17
C PRO A 468 -10.16 -4.42 7.00
N GLY A 469 -10.66 -5.61 6.67
CA GLY A 469 -10.47 -6.82 7.47
C GLY A 469 -10.28 -8.07 6.61
N LYS A 470 -10.56 -9.23 7.22
CA LYS A 470 -10.46 -10.53 6.54
C LYS A 470 -11.48 -10.64 5.41
N PHE A 471 -11.07 -11.32 4.34
CA PHE A 471 -11.95 -11.69 3.25
C PHE A 471 -12.90 -12.81 3.69
N ASP A 472 -14.15 -12.73 3.24
CA ASP A 472 -15.17 -13.74 3.45
C ASP A 472 -15.93 -13.90 2.14
N ALA A 473 -15.70 -15.02 1.46
CA ALA A 473 -16.25 -15.28 0.13
C ALA A 473 -17.78 -15.33 0.11
N GLU A 474 -18.43 -15.76 1.20
CA GLU A 474 -19.89 -15.87 1.30
C GLU A 474 -20.56 -14.50 1.47
N LYS A 475 -19.82 -13.53 2.01
CA LYS A 475 -20.28 -12.15 2.23
C LYS A 475 -19.76 -11.16 1.20
N ALA A 476 -18.96 -11.63 0.24
CA ALA A 476 -18.30 -10.78 -0.74
C ALA A 476 -19.10 -10.64 -2.03
N GLY A 477 -19.12 -9.41 -2.53
CA GLY A 477 -19.98 -9.05 -3.65
C GLY A 477 -19.50 -9.42 -5.02
N PRO A 478 -20.44 -9.50 -5.98
CA PRO A 478 -20.08 -9.85 -7.36
C PRO A 478 -19.04 -8.87 -7.93
N GLY A 479 -19.05 -7.60 -7.51
CA GLY A 479 -18.01 -6.63 -7.87
C GLY A 479 -16.62 -7.01 -7.36
N LEU A 480 -16.47 -7.28 -6.07
CA LEU A 480 -15.19 -7.69 -5.47
C LEU A 480 -14.73 -9.06 -6.00
N LEU A 481 -15.64 -10.03 -6.11
CA LEU A 481 -15.34 -11.36 -6.66
C LEU A 481 -14.85 -11.28 -8.12
N ALA A 482 -15.45 -10.40 -8.93
CA ALA A 482 -14.98 -10.16 -10.30
C ALA A 482 -13.62 -9.46 -10.35
N LEU A 483 -13.35 -8.52 -9.43
CA LEU A 483 -12.02 -7.89 -9.31
C LEU A 483 -10.95 -8.92 -8.94
N LEU A 484 -11.24 -9.82 -8.01
CA LEU A 484 -10.34 -10.91 -7.62
C LEU A 484 -10.11 -11.88 -8.78
N ALA A 485 -11.18 -12.32 -9.46
CA ALA A 485 -11.08 -13.21 -10.62
C ALA A 485 -10.18 -12.63 -11.71
N ARG A 486 -10.37 -11.35 -12.03
CA ARG A 486 -9.53 -10.60 -12.97
C ARG A 486 -8.08 -10.50 -12.50
N ALA A 487 -7.86 -10.20 -11.23
CA ALA A 487 -6.51 -10.08 -10.66
C ALA A 487 -5.74 -11.42 -10.70
N GLY A 488 -6.43 -12.55 -10.54
CA GLY A 488 -5.85 -13.87 -10.71
C GLY A 488 -5.86 -14.40 -12.15
N ASP A 489 -6.19 -13.59 -13.15
CA ASP A 489 -6.31 -13.97 -14.56
C ASP A 489 -7.20 -15.20 -14.80
N THR A 490 -8.35 -15.23 -14.11
CA THR A 490 -9.35 -16.31 -14.20
C THR A 490 -10.71 -15.79 -14.66
N PRO A 491 -11.53 -16.62 -15.34
CA PRO A 491 -12.84 -16.19 -15.85
C PRO A 491 -13.85 -15.82 -14.76
N ASP A 492 -13.75 -16.45 -13.58
CA ASP A 492 -14.68 -16.28 -12.47
C ASP A 492 -14.02 -16.67 -11.14
N PHE A 493 -14.69 -16.30 -10.04
CA PHE A 493 -14.20 -16.54 -8.70
C PHE A 493 -14.10 -18.02 -8.32
N ALA A 494 -15.00 -18.88 -8.82
CA ALA A 494 -14.96 -20.31 -8.49
C ALA A 494 -13.68 -20.97 -9.05
N ARG A 495 -13.28 -20.59 -10.27
CA ARG A 495 -12.01 -21.02 -10.86
C ARG A 495 -10.81 -20.42 -10.12
N LEU A 496 -10.89 -19.16 -9.70
CA LEU A 496 -9.86 -18.53 -8.88
C LEU A 496 -9.62 -19.28 -7.57
N ASP A 497 -10.70 -19.58 -6.85
CA ASP A 497 -10.64 -20.23 -5.54
C ASP A 497 -9.98 -21.62 -5.61
N ALA A 498 -10.35 -22.40 -6.63
CA ALA A 498 -9.70 -23.67 -6.92
C ALA A 498 -8.23 -23.51 -7.34
N HIS A 499 -7.91 -22.52 -8.18
CA HIS A 499 -6.55 -22.24 -8.63
C HIS A 499 -5.64 -21.80 -7.48
N LEU A 500 -6.13 -20.93 -6.58
CA LEU A 500 -5.43 -20.48 -5.39
C LEU A 500 -5.10 -21.67 -4.49
N SER A 501 -6.09 -22.51 -4.20
CA SER A 501 -5.93 -23.70 -3.36
C SER A 501 -4.89 -24.68 -3.92
N GLU A 502 -4.91 -24.94 -5.23
CA GLU A 502 -3.93 -25.83 -5.87
C GLU A 502 -2.52 -25.20 -5.89
N THR A 503 -2.43 -23.90 -6.15
CA THR A 503 -1.16 -23.17 -6.13
C THR A 503 -0.52 -23.24 -4.76
N GLN A 504 -1.27 -23.02 -3.68
CA GLN A 504 -0.78 -23.11 -2.31
C GLN A 504 -0.28 -24.52 -1.96
N LYS A 505 -0.98 -25.59 -2.38
CA LYS A 505 -0.49 -26.97 -2.18
C LYS A 505 0.87 -27.19 -2.85
N ARG A 506 1.05 -26.69 -4.09
CA ARG A 506 2.31 -26.79 -4.82
C ARG A 506 3.42 -26.00 -4.14
N VAL A 507 3.15 -24.75 -3.72
CA VAL A 507 4.11 -23.94 -2.95
C VAL A 507 4.51 -24.64 -1.66
N ARG A 508 3.54 -25.18 -0.91
CA ARG A 508 3.82 -25.89 0.34
C ARG A 508 4.71 -27.12 0.11
N LYS A 509 4.48 -27.85 -0.99
CA LYS A 509 5.34 -28.97 -1.39
C LYS A 509 6.76 -28.50 -1.69
N SER A 510 6.93 -27.40 -2.43
CA SER A 510 8.26 -26.81 -2.68
C SER A 510 8.92 -26.31 -1.39
N PHE A 511 8.17 -25.69 -0.47
CA PHE A 511 8.67 -25.28 0.85
C PHE A 511 9.26 -26.46 1.62
N LEU A 512 8.51 -27.56 1.74
CA LEU A 512 8.98 -28.76 2.43
C LEU A 512 10.16 -29.42 1.69
N LYS A 513 10.13 -29.47 0.36
CA LYS A 513 11.24 -30.02 -0.44
C LYS A 513 12.54 -29.23 -0.25
N ILE A 514 12.45 -27.91 -0.17
CA ILE A 514 13.62 -27.01 -0.14
C ILE A 514 14.17 -26.83 1.28
N LEU A 515 13.30 -26.76 2.29
CA LEU A 515 13.68 -26.47 3.68
C LEU A 515 13.52 -27.66 4.64
N ASP A 516 12.71 -28.68 4.33
CA ASP A 516 12.47 -29.84 5.19
C ASP A 516 13.07 -31.13 4.59
N ALA A 517 14.05 -30.99 3.69
CA ALA A 517 14.89 -32.10 3.28
C ALA A 517 15.72 -32.56 4.49
N GLN A 518 15.16 -33.51 5.24
CA GLN A 518 15.89 -34.24 6.29
C GLN A 518 17.26 -34.67 5.72
N PRO A 519 18.35 -34.54 6.48
CA PRO A 519 19.63 -35.10 6.05
C PRO A 519 19.39 -36.58 5.75
N GLN A 520 19.76 -37.03 4.55
CA GLN A 520 19.84 -38.46 4.26
C GLN A 520 20.87 -39.02 5.24
N SER A 521 20.38 -39.63 6.31
CA SER A 521 21.14 -40.32 7.35
C SER A 521 21.94 -41.48 6.78
#